data_AF-A0A177CJD2-F1
#
_entry.id   AF-A0A177CJD2-F1
#
_cell.length_a   1.000
_cell.length_b   1.000
_cell.length_c   1.000
_cell.angle_alpha   90.00
_cell.angle_beta   90.00
_cell.angle_gamma   90.00
#
_symmetry.space_group_name_H-M   'P 1'
#
loop_
_entity.id
_entity.type
_entity.pdbx_description
1 polymer ?
#
loop_
_entity_poly.entity_id
_entity_poly.type
_entity_poly.pdbx_seq_one_letter_code
_entity_poly.pdbx_strand_id
1 'polypeptide(L)'
;MSEQASPSQTQGPQNSSAPHDSDSDPMVYITPRDYASSARQSRSQHIAEGADPASIILQSELSTRIPRHENESPADYVKRYSETMNAMIRSGVKILNDECIADQVPDTFSAGGKVFDLGPGSGATKGEYREFGEWFEEACGRGGELGEVPARWRRFEKPAGTQA
;
A
#
# COMPACT_ATOMS: atom_id res chain seq x y z
N MET A 1 -49.46 1.17 -22.74
CA MET A 1 -48.37 1.50 -23.69
C MET A 1 -47.33 2.24 -22.87
N SER A 2 -46.49 1.52 -22.12
CA SER A 2 -45.19 0.96 -22.52
C SER A 2 -44.08 2.02 -22.46
N GLU A 3 -43.52 2.24 -21.27
CA GLU A 3 -42.16 2.74 -21.11
C GLU A 3 -41.34 1.63 -20.45
N GLN A 4 -40.52 0.98 -21.27
CA GLN A 4 -39.56 -0.03 -20.84
C GLN A 4 -38.42 0.67 -20.11
N ALA A 5 -38.18 0.21 -18.88
CA ALA A 5 -36.98 0.53 -18.14
C ALA A 5 -35.74 0.06 -18.93
N SER A 6 -34.83 1.00 -19.18
CA SER A 6 -33.48 0.68 -19.65
C SER A 6 -32.71 -0.07 -18.56
N PRO A 7 -32.13 -1.26 -18.82
CA PRO A 7 -31.25 -1.89 -17.86
C PRO A 7 -29.89 -1.17 -17.91
N SER A 8 -29.64 -0.30 -16.92
CA SER A 8 -28.28 0.14 -16.62
C SER A 8 -27.46 -1.09 -16.19
N GLN A 9 -26.66 -1.61 -17.12
CA GLN A 9 -25.62 -2.58 -16.82
C GLN A 9 -24.57 -1.88 -15.96
N THR A 10 -24.67 -2.04 -14.65
CA THR A 10 -23.55 -1.81 -13.73
C THR A 10 -22.49 -2.84 -14.06
N GLN A 11 -21.58 -2.48 -14.98
CA GLN A 11 -20.34 -3.22 -15.16
C GLN A 11 -19.55 -3.09 -13.85
N GLY A 12 -19.55 -4.16 -13.04
CA GLY A 12 -18.57 -4.33 -11.98
C GLY A 12 -17.15 -4.30 -12.57
N PRO A 13 -16.11 -4.26 -11.72
CA PRO A 13 -14.74 -4.26 -12.19
C PRO A 13 -14.52 -5.54 -13.01
N GLN A 14 -14.52 -5.40 -14.34
CA GLN A 14 -14.10 -6.45 -15.24
C GLN A 14 -12.59 -6.56 -15.05
N ASN A 15 -12.17 -7.43 -14.12
CA ASN A 15 -10.84 -8.01 -14.18
C ASN A 15 -10.77 -8.79 -15.49
N SER A 16 -10.44 -8.09 -16.58
CA SER A 16 -10.15 -8.72 -17.85
C SER A 16 -8.87 -9.50 -17.65
N SER A 17 -9.02 -10.81 -17.45
CA SER A 17 -7.99 -11.84 -17.56
C SER A 17 -7.48 -12.01 -19.01
N ALA A 18 -7.77 -11.04 -19.89
CA ALA A 18 -7.25 -11.00 -21.23
C ALA A 18 -5.78 -10.55 -21.19
N PRO A 19 -4.89 -11.16 -22.00
CA PRO A 19 -3.53 -10.69 -22.16
C PRO A 19 -3.53 -9.20 -22.52
N HIS A 20 -2.73 -8.43 -21.79
CA HIS A 20 -2.51 -7.03 -22.09
C HIS A 20 -1.27 -6.92 -22.95
N ASP A 21 -1.25 -6.00 -23.93
CA ASP A 21 -0.11 -5.84 -24.84
C ASP A 21 1.22 -5.54 -24.12
N SER A 22 1.14 -5.02 -22.89
CA SER A 22 2.28 -4.73 -22.01
C SER A 22 2.74 -5.90 -21.15
N ASP A 23 2.13 -7.09 -21.25
CA ASP A 23 2.44 -8.21 -20.35
C ASP A 23 3.88 -8.71 -20.49
N SER A 24 4.47 -8.54 -21.67
CA SER A 24 5.87 -8.87 -21.93
C SER A 24 6.84 -7.78 -21.46
N ASP A 25 6.34 -6.61 -21.06
CA ASP A 25 7.20 -5.55 -20.52
C ASP A 25 7.78 -5.99 -19.18
N PRO A 26 9.05 -5.66 -18.90
CA PRO A 26 9.60 -5.86 -17.57
C PRO A 26 8.78 -5.07 -16.53
N MET A 27 8.65 -5.63 -15.33
CA MET A 27 8.21 -4.83 -14.19
C MET A 27 9.27 -3.78 -13.90
N VAL A 28 8.94 -2.52 -14.19
CA VAL A 28 9.78 -1.36 -13.87
C VAL A 28 9.32 -0.83 -12.52
N TYR A 29 10.20 -0.93 -11.53
CA TYR A 29 9.98 -0.33 -10.22
C TYR A 29 10.58 1.06 -10.24
N ILE A 30 9.75 2.06 -9.98
CA ILE A 30 10.25 3.42 -9.75
C ILE A 30 11.00 3.36 -8.43
N THR A 31 12.23 3.90 -8.41
CA THR A 31 13.02 3.99 -7.18
C THR A 31 12.15 4.58 -6.07
N PRO A 32 11.99 3.86 -4.94
CA PRO A 32 11.26 4.36 -3.78
C PRO A 32 11.59 5.81 -3.50
N ARG A 33 10.60 6.69 -3.64
CA ARG A 33 10.78 8.05 -3.15
C ARG A 33 10.86 7.97 -1.63
N ASP A 34 11.99 8.41 -1.08
CA ASP A 34 12.16 8.54 0.37
C ASP A 34 11.30 9.73 0.85
N TYR A 35 10.03 9.42 1.14
CA TYR A 35 9.10 10.42 1.65
C TYR A 35 9.49 10.90 3.04
N ALA A 36 10.17 10.07 3.84
CA ALA A 36 10.69 10.45 5.15
C ALA A 36 11.72 11.58 5.04
N SER A 37 12.74 11.43 4.19
CA SER A 37 13.72 12.49 3.93
C SER A 37 13.08 13.71 3.26
N SER A 38 12.19 13.49 2.29
CA SER A 38 11.47 14.57 1.60
C SER A 38 10.61 15.40 2.57
N ALA A 39 9.88 14.75 3.49
CA ALA A 39 9.02 15.39 4.48
C ALA A 39 9.84 16.20 5.49
N ARG A 40 10.96 15.66 5.98
CA ARG A 40 11.86 16.38 6.90
C ARG A 40 12.51 17.59 6.24
N GLN A 41 12.92 17.46 4.98
CA GLN A 41 13.44 18.58 4.19
C GLN A 41 12.36 19.65 3.98
N SER A 42 11.16 19.24 3.56
CA SER A 42 10.02 20.14 3.35
C SER A 42 9.64 20.90 4.62
N ARG A 43 9.63 20.24 5.79
CA ARG A 43 9.44 20.91 7.09
C ARG A 43 10.51 21.96 7.35
N SER A 44 11.78 21.59 7.16
CA SER A 44 12.91 22.48 7.41
C SER A 44 12.85 23.71 6.51
N GLN A 45 12.47 23.52 5.24
CA GLN A 45 12.25 24.60 4.29
C GLN A 45 11.11 25.52 4.73
N HIS A 46 9.94 24.99 5.11
CA HIS A 46 8.82 25.80 5.57
C HIS A 46 9.17 26.62 6.82
N ILE A 47 9.89 26.03 7.78
CA ILE A 47 10.35 26.75 8.97
C ILE A 47 11.33 27.87 8.57
N ALA A 48 12.27 27.60 7.65
CA ALA A 48 13.20 28.61 7.16
C ALA A 48 12.51 29.76 6.40
N GLU A 49 11.37 29.47 5.74
CA GLU A 49 10.50 30.45 5.08
C GLU A 49 9.63 31.26 6.07
N GLY A 50 9.71 30.96 7.37
CA GLY A 50 9.01 31.69 8.43
C GLY A 50 7.68 31.06 8.86
N ALA A 51 7.38 29.82 8.46
CA ALA A 51 6.22 29.11 8.98
C ALA A 51 6.40 28.81 10.48
N ASP A 52 5.29 28.84 11.22
CA ASP A 52 5.26 28.42 12.61
C ASP A 52 5.60 26.91 12.70
N PRO A 53 6.63 26.49 13.46
CA PRO A 53 6.93 25.08 13.68
C PRO A 53 5.74 24.25 14.18
N ALA A 54 4.81 24.85 14.92
CA ALA A 54 3.60 24.16 15.38
C ALA A 54 2.59 23.86 14.27
N SER A 55 2.67 24.59 13.14
CA SER A 55 1.82 24.44 11.96
C SER A 55 2.30 23.37 10.97
N ILE A 56 3.49 22.81 11.15
CA ILE A 56 4.04 21.74 10.30
C ILE A 56 4.37 20.53 11.17
N ILE A 57 3.60 19.45 11.01
CA ILE A 57 3.70 18.24 11.84
C ILE A 57 4.18 17.08 10.96
N LEU A 58 5.07 16.25 11.49
CA LEU A 58 5.41 14.96 10.86
C LEU A 58 4.42 13.89 11.29
N GLN A 59 4.04 12.99 10.38
CA GLN A 59 3.06 11.94 10.68
C GLN A 59 3.49 11.06 11.87
N SER A 60 4.79 10.77 11.97
CA SER A 60 5.40 10.06 13.10
C SER A 60 5.15 10.73 14.47
N GLU A 61 4.92 12.05 14.50
CA GLU A 61 4.64 12.82 15.73
C GLU A 61 3.17 12.73 16.18
N LEU A 62 2.26 12.22 15.33
CA LEU A 62 0.82 12.17 15.65
C LEU A 62 0.54 11.28 16.86
N SER A 63 1.28 10.19 17.01
CA SER A 63 1.17 9.28 18.16
C SER A 63 1.46 9.98 19.50
N THR A 64 2.34 10.98 19.48
CA THR A 64 2.68 11.80 20.66
C THR A 64 1.64 12.89 20.92
N ARG A 65 1.06 13.46 19.84
CA ARG A 65 0.04 14.51 19.95
C ARG A 65 -1.36 13.97 20.25
N ILE A 66 -1.64 12.74 19.84
CA ILE A 66 -2.90 12.04 20.04
C ILE A 66 -2.60 10.70 20.72
N PRO A 67 -2.17 10.73 21.99
CA PRO A 67 -1.86 9.51 22.72
C PRO A 67 -3.12 8.66 22.90
N ARG A 68 -2.98 7.35 22.81
CA ARG A 68 -4.04 6.41 23.17
C ARG A 68 -4.16 6.35 24.69
N HIS A 69 -5.37 6.43 25.22
CA HIS A 69 -5.57 6.38 26.68
C HIS A 69 -5.68 4.92 27.17
N GLU A 70 -5.24 4.69 28.40
CA GLU A 70 -5.46 3.40 29.07
C GLU A 70 -6.97 3.14 29.20
N ASN A 71 -7.40 1.94 28.79
CA ASN A 71 -8.81 1.51 28.77
C ASN A 71 -9.70 2.16 27.69
N GLU A 72 -9.14 2.93 26.75
CA GLU A 72 -9.90 3.44 25.61
C GLU A 72 -10.19 2.34 24.59
N SER A 73 -11.46 2.24 24.19
CA SER A 73 -11.85 1.30 23.14
C SER A 73 -11.21 1.70 21.79
N PRO A 74 -10.91 0.73 20.90
CA PRO A 74 -10.40 1.06 19.57
C PRO A 74 -11.30 2.04 18.79
N ALA A 75 -12.62 1.92 18.93
CA ALA A 75 -13.58 2.79 18.25
C ALA A 75 -13.52 4.23 18.76
N ASP A 76 -13.45 4.41 20.08
CA ASP A 76 -13.34 5.74 20.69
C ASP A 76 -12.01 6.40 20.33
N TYR A 77 -10.91 5.63 20.32
CA TYR A 77 -9.61 6.11 19.87
C TYR A 77 -9.65 6.59 18.41
N VAL A 78 -10.16 5.77 17.49
CA VAL A 78 -10.25 6.13 16.06
C VAL A 78 -11.11 7.37 15.85
N LYS A 79 -12.22 7.49 16.57
CA LYS A 79 -13.08 8.67 16.53
C LYS A 79 -12.33 9.91 16.98
N ARG A 80 -11.72 9.89 18.17
CA ARG A 80 -10.95 11.03 18.72
C ARG A 80 -9.76 11.40 17.84
N TYR A 81 -9.06 10.40 17.32
CA TYR A 81 -7.96 10.59 16.38
C TYR A 81 -8.42 11.34 15.13
N SER A 82 -9.49 10.87 14.51
CA SER A 82 -10.06 11.50 13.29
C SER A 82 -10.57 12.92 13.56
N GLU A 83 -11.24 13.15 14.69
CA GLU A 83 -11.73 14.48 15.08
C GLU A 83 -10.57 15.46 15.30
N THR A 84 -9.51 15.02 15.98
CA THR A 84 -8.33 15.83 16.27
C THR A 84 -7.54 16.15 15.00
N MET A 85 -7.32 15.17 14.14
CA MET A 85 -6.69 15.33 12.82
C MET A 85 -7.45 16.36 11.97
N ASN A 86 -8.78 16.22 11.88
CA ASN A 86 -9.62 17.16 11.14
C ASN A 86 -9.57 18.57 11.73
N ALA A 87 -9.50 18.71 13.05
CA ALA A 87 -9.35 20.01 13.69
C ALA A 87 -8.01 20.68 13.34
N MET A 88 -6.90 19.93 13.38
CA MET A 88 -5.57 20.42 12.97
C MET A 88 -5.56 20.88 11.51
N ILE A 89 -6.10 20.07 10.60
CA ILE A 89 -6.17 20.40 9.17
C ILE A 89 -7.00 21.67 8.96
N ARG A 90 -8.16 21.80 9.63
CA ARG A 90 -9.00 23.02 9.55
C ARG A 90 -8.29 24.26 10.09
N SER A 91 -7.42 24.12 11.08
CA SER A 91 -6.61 25.24 11.59
C SER A 91 -5.39 25.56 10.73
N GLY A 92 -5.24 24.92 9.56
CA GLY A 92 -4.15 25.18 8.61
C GLY A 92 -2.86 24.42 8.90
N VAL A 93 -2.90 23.41 9.77
CA VAL A 93 -1.73 22.57 10.03
C VAL A 93 -1.45 21.67 8.83
N LYS A 94 -0.22 21.68 8.34
CA LYS A 94 0.27 20.73 7.33
C LYS A 94 0.84 19.51 8.03
N ILE A 95 0.31 18.34 7.68
CA ILE A 95 0.80 17.05 8.18
C ILE A 95 1.58 16.38 7.05
N LEU A 96 2.88 16.20 7.24
CA LEU A 96 3.79 15.63 6.25
C LEU A 96 4.02 14.15 6.56
N ASN A 97 3.80 13.27 5.58
CA ASN A 97 4.02 11.84 5.73
C ASN A 97 5.53 11.54 5.70
N ASP A 98 6.10 11.29 6.88
CA ASP A 98 7.48 10.86 7.04
C ASP A 98 7.63 9.39 7.47
N GLU A 99 6.53 8.66 7.49
CA GLU A 99 6.48 7.24 7.86
C GLU A 99 6.53 6.33 6.63
N CYS A 100 6.18 6.85 5.45
CA CYS A 100 6.44 6.15 4.19
C CYS A 100 7.91 6.36 3.76
N ILE A 101 8.61 5.27 3.50
CA ILE A 101 9.98 5.28 2.93
C ILE A 101 9.98 5.02 1.42
N ALA A 102 8.79 4.75 0.84
CA ALA A 102 8.59 4.38 -0.55
C ALA A 102 7.13 4.59 -0.96
N ASP A 103 6.87 4.71 -2.26
CA ASP A 103 5.62 4.19 -2.80
C ASP A 103 5.69 2.69 -2.53
N GLN A 104 4.93 2.20 -1.58
CA GLN A 104 4.98 0.80 -1.18
C GLN A 104 4.59 -0.03 -2.42
N VAL A 105 5.58 -0.60 -3.10
CA VAL A 105 5.32 -1.65 -4.08
C VAL A 105 5.31 -2.94 -3.28
N PRO A 106 4.15 -3.58 -3.04
CA PRO A 106 4.15 -4.91 -2.47
C PRO A 106 4.85 -5.82 -3.47
N ASP A 107 6.09 -6.17 -3.16
CA ASP A 107 6.96 -7.03 -3.94
C ASP A 107 6.99 -8.45 -3.40
N THR A 108 6.61 -8.62 -2.13
CA THR A 108 6.81 -9.85 -1.39
C THR A 108 5.47 -10.46 -1.01
N PHE A 109 5.24 -11.68 -1.48
CA PHE A 109 4.06 -12.48 -1.16
C PHE A 109 4.47 -13.60 -0.20
N SER A 110 3.73 -13.81 0.88
CA SER A 110 4.08 -14.82 1.89
C SER A 110 2.89 -15.68 2.28
N ALA A 111 3.03 -17.00 2.15
CA ALA A 111 2.00 -17.97 2.53
C ALA A 111 2.62 -19.34 2.80
N GLY A 112 2.07 -20.09 3.77
CA GLY A 112 2.53 -21.45 4.08
C GLY A 112 4.03 -21.56 4.42
N GLY A 113 4.61 -20.52 5.04
CA GLY A 113 6.05 -20.47 5.34
C GLY A 113 6.98 -20.21 4.14
N LYS A 114 6.41 -20.00 2.95
CA LYS A 114 7.12 -19.62 1.73
C LYS A 114 7.01 -18.12 1.50
N VAL A 115 8.08 -17.55 0.96
CA VAL A 115 8.18 -16.13 0.61
C VAL A 115 8.50 -16.05 -0.88
N PHE A 116 7.75 -15.26 -1.63
CA PHE A 116 7.96 -15.04 -3.06
C PHE A 116 8.32 -13.57 -3.28
N ASP A 117 9.42 -13.33 -4.01
CA ASP A 117 9.91 -12.02 -4.40
C ASP A 117 9.59 -11.75 -5.87
N LEU A 118 8.61 -10.88 -6.09
CA LEU A 118 8.33 -10.26 -7.36
C LEU A 118 8.66 -8.77 -7.26
N GLY A 119 9.80 -8.44 -6.66
CA GLY A 119 10.30 -7.09 -6.47
C GLY A 119 11.30 -6.63 -7.52
N PRO A 120 11.87 -5.42 -7.31
CA PRO A 120 12.92 -4.88 -8.16
C PRO A 120 14.12 -5.82 -8.19
N GLY A 121 14.34 -6.48 -9.33
CA GLY A 121 15.43 -7.44 -9.52
C GLY A 121 15.00 -8.91 -9.65
N SER A 122 13.72 -9.21 -9.43
CA SER A 122 13.14 -10.55 -9.69
C SER A 122 13.15 -10.94 -11.17
N GLY A 123 13.24 -9.95 -12.07
CA GLY A 123 13.12 -10.15 -13.51
C GLY A 123 11.69 -10.46 -13.96
N ALA A 124 10.69 -10.31 -13.08
CA ALA A 124 9.29 -10.51 -13.42
C ALA A 124 8.82 -9.51 -14.49
N THR A 125 7.98 -9.98 -15.40
CA THR A 125 7.21 -9.16 -16.32
C THR A 125 5.89 -8.72 -15.71
N LYS A 126 5.24 -7.71 -16.30
CA LYS A 126 3.91 -7.25 -15.84
C LYS A 126 2.86 -8.36 -15.89
N GLY A 127 2.91 -9.20 -16.93
CA GLY A 127 2.01 -10.35 -17.06
C GLY A 127 2.25 -11.40 -15.97
N GLU A 128 3.52 -11.72 -15.69
CA GLU A 128 3.88 -12.66 -14.63
C GLU A 128 3.46 -12.17 -13.24
N TYR A 129 3.60 -10.86 -12.96
CA TYR A 129 3.12 -10.27 -11.70
C TYR A 129 1.60 -10.43 -11.55
N ARG A 130 0.83 -10.12 -12.62
CA ARG A 130 -0.62 -10.27 -12.61
C ARG A 130 -1.05 -11.72 -12.42
N GLU A 131 -0.51 -12.63 -13.24
CA GLU A 131 -0.83 -14.06 -13.17
C GLU A 131 -0.43 -14.69 -11.83
N PHE A 132 0.70 -14.26 -11.27
CA PHE A 132 1.13 -14.69 -9.94
C PHE A 132 0.15 -14.18 -8.88
N GLY A 133 -0.25 -12.91 -8.93
CA GLY A 133 -1.21 -12.31 -7.99
C GLY A 133 -2.55 -13.04 -8.00
N GLU A 134 -3.10 -13.29 -9.19
CA GLU A 134 -4.35 -14.06 -9.35
C GLU A 134 -4.22 -15.48 -8.78
N TRP A 135 -3.13 -16.18 -9.12
CA TRP A 135 -2.87 -17.51 -8.57
C TRP A 135 -2.70 -17.47 -7.05
N PHE A 136 -1.98 -16.50 -6.52
CA PHE A 136 -1.68 -16.37 -5.09
C PHE A 136 -2.96 -16.08 -4.30
N GLU A 137 -3.82 -15.18 -4.80
CA GLU A 137 -5.14 -14.92 -4.24
C GLU A 137 -6.04 -16.15 -4.27
N GLU A 138 -6.06 -16.92 -5.36
CA GLU A 138 -6.81 -18.17 -5.43
C GLU A 138 -6.27 -19.23 -4.46
N ALA A 139 -4.94 -19.38 -4.39
CA ALA A 139 -4.27 -20.35 -3.54
C ALA A 139 -4.40 -20.02 -2.05
N CYS A 140 -4.50 -18.74 -1.68
CA CYS A 140 -4.67 -18.28 -0.30
C CYS A 140 -6.12 -17.98 0.11
N GLY A 141 -7.03 -17.79 -0.85
CA GLY A 141 -8.38 -17.25 -0.66
C GLY A 141 -9.40 -18.13 0.05
N ARG A 142 -8.99 -19.29 0.60
CA ARG A 142 -9.88 -20.20 1.36
C ARG A 142 -9.21 -20.78 2.61
N GLY A 143 -8.49 -19.97 3.39
CA GLY A 143 -8.04 -20.35 4.74
C GLY A 143 -7.27 -21.68 4.84
N GLY A 144 -6.69 -22.14 3.72
CA GLY A 144 -5.98 -23.41 3.59
C GLY A 144 -4.49 -23.18 3.46
N GLU A 145 -3.72 -24.17 3.87
CA GLU A 145 -2.28 -24.24 3.62
C GLU A 145 -1.99 -24.00 2.14
N LEU A 146 -0.92 -23.26 1.85
CA LEU A 146 -0.47 -23.05 0.47
C LEU A 146 -0.18 -24.42 -0.15
N GLY A 147 -0.95 -24.80 -1.18
CA GLY A 147 -0.76 -26.05 -1.91
C GLY A 147 0.57 -26.09 -2.67
N GLU A 148 0.72 -27.07 -3.56
CA GLU A 148 1.93 -27.17 -4.38
C GLU A 148 2.12 -25.92 -5.24
N VAL A 149 3.27 -25.25 -5.07
CA VAL A 149 3.67 -24.10 -5.87
C VAL A 149 3.99 -24.57 -7.30
N PRO A 150 3.29 -24.06 -8.33
CA PRO A 150 3.61 -24.33 -9.73
C PRO A 150 5.07 -24.01 -10.05
N ALA A 151 5.71 -24.84 -10.87
CA ALA A 151 7.13 -24.68 -11.23
C ALA A 151 7.45 -23.28 -11.77
N ARG A 152 6.52 -22.66 -12.50
CA ARG A 152 6.67 -21.29 -13.04
C ARG A 152 6.83 -20.21 -11.96
N TRP A 153 6.32 -20.44 -10.75
CA TRP A 153 6.38 -19.51 -9.62
C TRP A 153 7.53 -19.79 -8.66
N ARG A 154 8.11 -21.00 -8.69
CA ARG A 154 9.25 -21.38 -7.82
C ARG A 154 10.48 -20.51 -8.04
N ARG A 155 10.69 -19.95 -9.23
CA ARG A 155 11.82 -19.04 -9.49
C ARG A 155 11.71 -17.72 -8.72
N PHE A 156 10.52 -17.36 -8.25
CA PHE A 156 10.30 -16.20 -7.40
C PHE A 156 10.38 -16.57 -5.90
N GLU A 157 10.44 -17.85 -5.54
CA GLU A 157 10.52 -18.27 -4.14
C GLU A 157 11.90 -17.92 -3.55
N LYS A 158 11.93 -17.19 -2.43
CA LYS A 158 13.16 -16.91 -1.68
C LYS A 158 13.67 -18.20 -1.01
N PRO A 159 14.98 -18.46 -1.01
CA PRO A 159 15.56 -19.54 -0.24
C PRO A 159 15.24 -19.40 1.25
N ALA A 160 14.97 -20.52 1.92
CA ALA A 160 14.80 -20.55 3.38
C ALA A 160 16.11 -20.09 4.04
N GLY A 161 16.12 -18.85 4.58
CA GLY A 161 17.27 -18.25 5.25
C GLY A 161 17.69 -16.87 4.74
N THR A 162 17.11 -16.36 3.66
CA THR A 162 17.32 -14.97 3.24
C THR A 162 16.39 -14.05 4.05
N GLN A 163 16.88 -13.53 5.18
CA GLN A 163 16.22 -12.43 5.87
C GLN A 163 16.22 -11.19 4.97
N ALA A 164 15.10 -10.48 4.93
CA ALA A 164 14.96 -9.17 4.29
C ALA A 164 15.73 -8.10 5.08
#